data_AF-A0A2W5E1W8-F1
#
_entry.id   AF-A0A2W5E1W8-F1
#
_cell.length_a   1.000
_cell.length_b   1.000
_cell.length_c   1.000
_cell.angle_alpha   90.00
_cell.angle_beta   90.00
_cell.angle_gamma   90.00
#
_symmetry.space_group_name_H-M   'P 1'
#
loop_
_entity.id
_entity.type
_entity.pdbx_description
1 polymer ?
#
loop_
_entity_poly.entity_id
_entity_poly.type
_entity_poly.pdbx_seq_one_letter_code
_entity_poly.pdbx_strand_id
1 'polypeptide(L)'
;MPAPTYAASSVQAGMYAELNALRSKAGAGLLAQSVLIDVAAQKHADYLHFNPADGHVEYAGKTGFYAASHTERIALAGYKAATATESIGGTGASFKGEDCSLGLLNSVYHAAAMLSSYTDVGVGSNVDGLGAPTCIYDFATPAGSSYVQIPASGALVAYPYAGQTDAPANFEAATEVPRPPVTVLPDALVGTPILVSIGNADYYNAKAAGTLSPSLTTFELRDSAGNLVPSVVLAGSGISGAGTVVNSDANLAGNWIVLVPKAPLNLGANYSVKFSATISSGTVVAKVWSFTTSTRTDMR
;
A
#
# COMPACT_ATOMS: atom_id res chain seq x y z
N MET A 1 -2.27 -15.36 15.53
CA MET A 1 -1.35 -15.71 14.44
C MET A 1 -0.14 -16.43 15.02
N PRO A 2 0.40 -17.47 14.36
CA PRO A 2 1.67 -18.07 14.74
C PRO A 2 2.81 -17.05 14.73
N ALA A 3 3.86 -17.31 15.52
CA ALA A 3 5.09 -16.51 15.45
C ALA A 3 5.80 -16.75 14.10
N PRO A 4 6.41 -15.73 13.49
CA PRO A 4 7.15 -15.90 12.24
C PRO A 4 8.44 -16.70 12.45
N THR A 5 8.92 -17.35 11.40
CA THR A 5 10.10 -18.22 11.39
C THR A 5 11.30 -17.64 10.64
N TYR A 6 11.29 -16.34 10.31
CA TYR A 6 12.45 -15.69 9.70
C TYR A 6 13.66 -15.73 10.63
N ALA A 7 14.87 -15.88 10.07
CA ALA A 7 16.10 -15.79 10.84
C ALA A 7 16.20 -14.41 11.51
N ALA A 8 16.62 -14.38 12.78
CA ALA A 8 16.81 -13.13 13.51
C ALA A 8 17.79 -12.20 12.75
N SER A 9 17.46 -10.91 12.69
CA SER A 9 18.25 -9.88 11.99
C SER A 9 18.38 -10.05 10.47
N SER A 10 17.61 -10.96 9.85
CA SER A 10 17.49 -11.01 8.38
C SER A 10 16.71 -9.80 7.84
N VAL A 11 16.94 -9.46 6.56
CA VAL A 11 16.15 -8.43 5.85
C VAL A 11 14.66 -8.80 5.88
N GLN A 12 14.33 -10.07 5.65
CA GLN A 12 12.97 -10.60 5.69
C GLN A 12 12.31 -10.43 7.07
N ALA A 13 13.06 -10.62 8.16
CA ALA A 13 12.54 -10.38 9.51
C ALA A 13 12.18 -8.90 9.72
N GLY A 14 13.03 -7.98 9.27
CA GLY A 14 12.75 -6.53 9.31
C GLY A 14 11.55 -6.14 8.46
N MET A 15 11.49 -6.65 7.22
CA MET A 15 10.35 -6.45 6.30
C MET A 15 9.02 -6.86 6.93
N TYR A 16 8.94 -8.09 7.45
CA TYR A 16 7.72 -8.62 8.03
C TYR A 16 7.32 -7.88 9.30
N ALA A 17 8.28 -7.58 10.18
CA ALA A 17 8.01 -6.90 11.44
C ALA A 17 7.52 -5.46 11.20
N GLU A 18 8.19 -4.70 10.34
CA GLU A 18 7.84 -3.31 10.05
C GLU A 18 6.48 -3.20 9.35
N LEU A 19 6.25 -4.02 8.32
CA LEU A 19 4.96 -4.05 7.62
C LEU A 19 3.81 -4.29 8.60
N ASN A 20 3.94 -5.28 9.49
CA ASN A 20 2.90 -5.57 10.46
C ASN A 20 2.73 -4.48 11.52
N ALA A 21 3.82 -3.84 11.95
CA ALA A 21 3.75 -2.69 12.85
C ALA A 21 2.98 -1.53 12.20
N LEU A 22 3.30 -1.20 10.95
CA LEU A 22 2.64 -0.12 10.20
C LEU A 22 1.17 -0.45 9.91
N ARG A 23 0.87 -1.67 9.46
CA ARG A 23 -0.51 -2.14 9.24
C ARG A 23 -1.36 -2.09 10.51
N SER A 24 -0.79 -2.46 11.66
CA SER A 24 -1.48 -2.37 12.95
C SER A 24 -1.89 -0.93 13.27
N LYS A 25 -0.97 0.02 13.10
CA LYS A 25 -1.22 1.45 13.38
C LYS A 25 -2.18 2.07 12.37
N ALA A 26 -2.14 1.63 11.11
CA ALA A 26 -3.04 2.07 10.04
C ALA A 26 -4.47 1.48 10.17
N GLY A 27 -4.65 0.42 10.96
CA GLY A 27 -5.93 -0.28 11.13
C GLY A 27 -6.21 -1.37 10.09
N ALA A 28 -5.19 -1.80 9.34
CA ALA A 28 -5.32 -2.82 8.27
C ALA A 28 -5.32 -4.26 8.80
N GLY A 29 -4.94 -4.49 10.05
CA GLY A 29 -4.77 -5.82 10.63
C GLY A 29 -3.39 -6.43 10.33
N LEU A 30 -3.02 -7.47 11.08
CA LEU A 30 -1.71 -8.12 10.99
C LEU A 30 -1.74 -9.30 10.02
N LEU A 31 -0.74 -9.43 9.15
CA LEU A 31 -0.61 -10.54 8.21
C LEU A 31 0.12 -11.73 8.84
N ALA A 32 -0.38 -12.95 8.63
CA ALA A 32 0.34 -14.16 8.98
C ALA A 32 1.43 -14.46 7.94
N GLN A 33 2.60 -14.90 8.39
CA GLN A 33 3.59 -15.44 7.46
C GLN A 33 3.07 -16.74 6.83
N SER A 34 3.28 -16.88 5.53
CA SER A 34 3.14 -18.14 4.81
C SER A 34 4.47 -18.54 4.20
N VAL A 35 5.07 -19.61 4.73
CA VAL A 35 6.36 -20.13 4.22
C VAL A 35 6.30 -20.58 2.76
N LEU A 36 5.11 -20.88 2.24
CA LEU A 36 4.92 -21.20 0.82
C LEU A 36 4.94 -19.93 -0.03
N ILE A 37 4.37 -18.83 0.46
CA ILE A 37 4.43 -17.55 -0.23
C ILE A 37 5.85 -16.96 -0.15
N ASP A 38 6.59 -17.19 0.95
CA ASP A 38 8.02 -16.83 1.04
C ASP A 38 8.84 -17.47 -0.08
N VAL A 39 8.56 -18.73 -0.43
CA VAL A 39 9.23 -19.40 -1.54
C VAL A 39 8.96 -18.67 -2.86
N ALA A 40 7.72 -18.27 -3.12
CA ALA A 40 7.36 -17.52 -4.32
C ALA A 40 8.07 -16.15 -4.38
N ALA A 41 7.98 -15.38 -3.29
CA ALA A 41 8.58 -14.06 -3.19
C ALA A 41 10.12 -14.11 -3.30
N GLN A 42 10.77 -15.07 -2.64
CA GLN A 42 12.22 -15.23 -2.73
C GLN A 42 12.65 -15.68 -4.12
N LYS A 43 11.90 -16.57 -4.78
CA LYS A 43 12.20 -16.95 -6.17
C LYS A 43 12.13 -15.77 -7.12
N HIS A 44 11.18 -14.86 -6.91
CA HIS A 44 11.10 -13.66 -7.72
C HIS A 44 12.26 -12.68 -7.42
N ALA A 45 12.65 -12.52 -6.16
CA ALA A 45 13.83 -11.72 -5.80
C ALA A 45 15.12 -12.28 -6.46
N ASP A 46 15.27 -13.61 -6.50
CA ASP A 46 16.39 -14.28 -7.17
C ASP A 46 16.34 -14.12 -8.70
N TYR A 47 15.14 -14.09 -9.29
CA TYR A 47 14.96 -13.80 -10.71
C TYR A 47 15.40 -12.38 -11.05
N LEU A 48 14.95 -11.39 -10.27
CA LEU A 48 15.30 -9.98 -10.49
C LEU A 48 16.78 -9.72 -10.27
N HIS A 49 17.48 -10.55 -9.48
CA HIS A 49 18.94 -10.49 -9.41
C HIS A 49 19.60 -10.64 -10.77
N PHE A 50 19.17 -11.61 -11.57
CA PHE A 50 19.71 -11.82 -12.92
C PHE A 50 19.07 -10.91 -13.97
N ASN A 51 17.89 -10.35 -13.69
CA ASN A 51 17.07 -9.62 -14.65
C ASN A 51 16.55 -8.28 -14.07
N PRO A 52 17.43 -7.35 -13.66
CA PRO A 52 17.07 -6.15 -12.89
C PRO A 52 16.21 -5.12 -13.64
N ALA A 53 16.09 -5.24 -14.96
CA ALA A 53 15.23 -4.39 -15.78
C ALA A 53 13.79 -4.91 -15.89
N ASP A 54 13.54 -6.15 -15.45
CA ASP A 54 12.19 -6.71 -15.40
C ASP A 54 11.48 -6.26 -14.11
N GLY A 55 10.16 -6.44 -14.07
CA GLY A 55 9.33 -6.13 -12.90
C GLY A 55 8.53 -7.35 -12.45
N HIS A 56 7.22 -7.16 -12.22
CA HIS A 56 6.29 -8.21 -11.76
C HIS A 56 6.24 -9.51 -12.60
N VAL A 57 6.69 -9.45 -13.86
CA VAL A 57 6.59 -10.55 -14.82
C VAL A 57 7.95 -11.20 -15.04
N GLU A 58 7.98 -12.53 -14.97
CA GLU A 58 9.14 -13.33 -15.37
C GLU A 58 8.96 -13.88 -16.79
N TYR A 59 10.06 -13.93 -17.53
CA TYR A 59 10.08 -14.41 -18.91
C TYR A 59 10.77 -15.77 -19.00
N ALA A 60 10.07 -16.75 -19.56
CA ALA A 60 10.58 -18.09 -19.78
C ALA A 60 11.87 -18.08 -20.60
N GLY A 61 12.86 -18.88 -20.19
CA GLY A 61 14.18 -18.95 -20.83
C GLY A 61 15.21 -17.97 -20.26
N LYS A 62 14.82 -17.01 -19.42
CA LYS A 62 15.78 -16.19 -18.65
C LYS A 62 16.28 -16.93 -17.41
N THR A 63 17.50 -16.65 -16.98
CA THR A 63 18.10 -17.23 -15.76
C THR A 63 17.23 -16.92 -14.55
N GLY A 64 17.02 -17.93 -13.69
CA GLY A 64 16.23 -17.80 -12.47
C GLY A 64 14.71 -17.90 -12.67
N PHE A 65 14.21 -18.07 -13.90
CA PHE A 65 12.77 -18.19 -14.16
C PHE A 65 12.13 -19.29 -13.30
N TYR A 66 11.05 -18.93 -12.61
CA TYR A 66 10.25 -19.82 -11.78
C TYR A 66 8.83 -19.95 -12.33
N ALA A 67 8.12 -18.82 -12.49
CA ALA A 67 6.83 -18.75 -13.15
C ALA A 67 6.50 -17.29 -13.53
N ALA A 68 5.70 -17.11 -14.60
CA ALA A 68 5.59 -15.81 -15.27
C ALA A 68 4.95 -14.72 -14.40
N SER A 69 3.93 -15.04 -13.60
CA SER A 69 3.22 -14.07 -12.74
C SER A 69 3.26 -14.45 -11.26
N HIS A 70 3.06 -13.48 -10.37
CA HIS A 70 3.04 -13.72 -8.92
C HIS A 70 2.01 -14.78 -8.51
N THR A 71 0.83 -14.82 -9.14
CA THR A 71 -0.18 -15.85 -8.88
C THR A 71 0.30 -17.25 -9.26
N GLU A 72 1.00 -17.39 -10.38
CA GLU A 72 1.59 -18.66 -10.82
C GLU A 72 2.77 -19.07 -9.94
N ARG A 73 3.60 -18.11 -9.48
CA ARG A 73 4.69 -18.38 -8.53
C ARG A 73 4.15 -18.88 -7.20
N ILE A 74 3.15 -18.22 -6.64
CA ILE A 74 2.46 -18.61 -5.40
C ILE A 74 1.85 -20.02 -5.56
N ALA A 75 1.18 -20.29 -6.68
CA ALA A 75 0.59 -21.59 -6.96
C ALA A 75 1.65 -22.70 -7.11
N LEU A 76 2.75 -22.42 -7.81
CA LEU A 76 3.87 -23.36 -8.00
C LEU A 76 4.59 -23.66 -6.69
N ALA A 77 4.70 -22.68 -5.79
CA ALA A 77 5.18 -22.87 -4.42
C ALA A 77 4.20 -23.67 -3.54
N GLY A 78 3.02 -24.03 -4.04
CA GLY A 78 2.06 -24.92 -3.39
C GLY A 78 0.97 -24.20 -2.59
N TYR A 79 0.93 -22.87 -2.61
CA TYR A 79 -0.11 -22.10 -1.93
C TYR A 79 -1.32 -21.91 -2.84
N LYS A 80 -2.50 -22.36 -2.39
CA LYS A 80 -3.76 -22.20 -3.14
C LYS A 80 -4.43 -20.88 -2.75
N ALA A 81 -4.18 -19.82 -3.49
CA ALA A 81 -4.80 -18.51 -3.26
C ALA A 81 -6.19 -18.41 -3.91
N ALA A 82 -7.14 -17.76 -3.21
CA ALA A 82 -8.36 -17.23 -3.83
C ALA A 82 -8.06 -15.92 -4.57
N THR A 83 -7.27 -15.07 -3.93
CA THR A 83 -6.79 -13.79 -4.46
C THR A 83 -5.36 -13.58 -3.98
N ALA A 84 -4.56 -12.88 -4.79
CA ALA A 84 -3.21 -12.49 -4.43
C ALA A 84 -2.83 -11.16 -5.10
N THR A 85 -1.81 -10.50 -4.56
CA THR A 85 -1.14 -9.34 -5.18
C THR A 85 0.32 -9.33 -4.78
N GLU A 86 1.11 -8.49 -5.43
CA GLU A 86 2.55 -8.36 -5.22
C GLU A 86 2.92 -6.88 -5.08
N SER A 87 3.95 -6.60 -4.30
CA SER A 87 4.61 -5.29 -4.28
C SER A 87 6.11 -5.49 -4.35
N ILE A 88 6.75 -4.77 -5.28
CA ILE A 88 8.19 -4.81 -5.50
C ILE A 88 8.75 -3.46 -5.12
N GLY A 89 9.76 -3.47 -4.25
CA GLY A 89 10.46 -2.26 -3.85
C GLY A 89 11.96 -2.48 -3.77
N GLY A 90 12.62 -1.53 -3.14
CA GLY A 90 14.00 -1.68 -2.69
C GLY A 90 14.14 -1.27 -1.24
N THR A 91 15.16 -1.77 -0.56
CA THR A 91 15.50 -1.36 0.81
C THR A 91 16.30 -0.06 0.86
N GLY A 92 16.50 0.59 -0.28
CA GLY A 92 17.33 1.80 -0.34
C GLY A 92 18.79 1.55 0.03
N ALA A 93 19.52 2.62 0.36
CA ALA A 93 20.96 2.54 0.64
C ALA A 93 21.30 1.85 1.99
N SER A 94 20.31 1.63 2.86
CA SER A 94 20.53 1.05 4.19
C SER A 94 20.64 -0.48 4.19
N PHE A 95 20.12 -1.13 3.15
CA PHE A 95 19.94 -2.59 3.08
C PHE A 95 19.06 -3.17 4.20
N LYS A 96 18.24 -2.34 4.85
CA LYS A 96 17.35 -2.74 5.95
C LYS A 96 15.94 -3.06 5.46
N GLY A 97 15.36 -4.12 6.00
CA GLY A 97 14.03 -4.58 5.57
C GLY A 97 12.92 -3.58 5.85
N GLU A 98 13.06 -2.79 6.92
CA GLU A 98 12.12 -1.75 7.34
C GLU A 98 11.93 -0.67 6.26
N ASP A 99 13.02 -0.29 5.58
CA ASP A 99 12.99 0.75 4.55
C ASP A 99 12.19 0.32 3.32
N CYS A 100 12.10 -0.99 3.06
CA CYS A 100 11.23 -1.51 2.02
C CYS A 100 9.75 -1.23 2.33
N SER A 101 9.30 -1.50 3.56
CA SER A 101 7.90 -1.22 3.96
C SER A 101 7.62 0.28 3.93
N LEU A 102 8.53 1.10 4.45
CA LEU A 102 8.37 2.55 4.51
C LEU A 102 8.32 3.18 3.11
N GLY A 103 9.20 2.73 2.20
CA GLY A 103 9.23 3.20 0.81
C GLY A 103 7.95 2.84 0.04
N LEU A 104 7.50 1.59 0.14
CA LEU A 104 6.29 1.14 -0.54
C LEU A 104 5.01 1.76 0.04
N LEU A 105 4.96 2.03 1.34
CA LEU A 105 3.84 2.76 1.96
C LEU A 105 3.86 4.27 1.66
N ASN A 106 4.98 4.80 1.18
CA ASN A 106 5.11 6.16 0.66
C ASN A 106 4.79 6.24 -0.85
N SER A 107 3.73 5.57 -1.29
CA SER A 107 3.30 5.54 -2.69
C SER A 107 1.77 5.55 -2.79
N VAL A 108 1.21 5.51 -4.01
CA VAL A 108 -0.25 5.43 -4.20
C VAL A 108 -0.73 3.97 -4.25
N TYR A 109 -0.24 3.20 -5.21
CA TYR A 109 -0.72 1.87 -5.55
C TYR A 109 -0.10 0.79 -4.67
N HIS A 110 1.23 0.82 -4.46
CA HIS A 110 1.87 -0.14 -3.54
C HIS A 110 1.34 0.02 -2.12
N ALA A 111 1.19 1.25 -1.63
CA ALA A 111 0.63 1.49 -0.30
C ALA A 111 -0.80 0.92 -0.16
N ALA A 112 -1.65 1.06 -1.20
CA ALA A 112 -2.97 0.43 -1.22
C ALA A 112 -2.89 -1.11 -1.20
N ALA A 113 -1.95 -1.72 -1.94
CA ALA A 113 -1.72 -3.16 -1.91
C ALA A 113 -1.21 -3.63 -0.53
N MET A 114 -0.20 -2.96 0.02
CA MET A 114 0.42 -3.25 1.31
C MET A 114 -0.55 -3.17 2.49
N LEU A 115 -1.61 -2.35 2.37
CA LEU A 115 -2.64 -2.16 3.40
C LEU A 115 -3.96 -2.89 3.09
N SER A 116 -4.02 -3.68 2.01
CA SER A 116 -5.23 -4.40 1.63
C SER A 116 -5.57 -5.54 2.58
N SER A 117 -6.81 -6.05 2.46
CA SER A 117 -7.44 -6.99 3.40
C SER A 117 -6.98 -8.45 3.28
N TYR A 118 -5.77 -8.68 2.77
CA TYR A 118 -5.16 -10.01 2.72
C TYR A 118 -4.90 -10.55 4.13
N THR A 119 -4.73 -11.86 4.23
CA THR A 119 -4.53 -12.55 5.52
C THR A 119 -3.13 -13.09 5.68
N ASP A 120 -2.52 -13.51 4.58
CA ASP A 120 -1.19 -14.09 4.54
C ASP A 120 -0.25 -13.21 3.72
N VAL A 121 1.02 -13.25 4.10
CA VAL A 121 2.13 -12.62 3.38
C VAL A 121 3.32 -13.56 3.32
N GLY A 122 4.06 -13.48 2.22
CA GLY A 122 5.43 -13.97 2.15
C GLY A 122 6.34 -12.89 1.63
N VAL A 123 7.62 -12.94 2.03
CA VAL A 123 8.61 -11.94 1.69
C VAL A 123 9.87 -12.56 1.12
N GLY A 124 10.43 -11.87 0.14
CA GLY A 124 11.71 -12.21 -0.48
C GLY A 124 12.58 -10.98 -0.59
N SER A 125 13.89 -11.16 -0.54
CA SER A 125 14.83 -10.06 -0.79
C SER A 125 16.10 -10.58 -1.43
N ASN A 126 16.71 -9.78 -2.29
CA ASN A 126 18.03 -10.03 -2.85
C ASN A 126 18.71 -8.69 -3.15
N VAL A 127 19.98 -8.73 -3.53
CA VAL A 127 20.66 -7.58 -4.14
C VAL A 127 20.77 -7.87 -5.62
N ASP A 128 20.33 -6.97 -6.48
CA ASP A 128 20.32 -7.23 -7.90
C ASP A 128 21.73 -7.27 -8.53
N GLY A 129 21.83 -7.69 -9.79
CA GLY A 129 23.11 -7.75 -10.51
C GLY A 129 23.81 -6.39 -10.71
N LEU A 130 23.14 -5.27 -10.39
CA LEU A 130 23.66 -3.92 -10.40
C LEU A 130 24.03 -3.40 -8.99
N GLY A 131 23.82 -4.22 -7.95
CA GLY A 131 24.10 -3.85 -6.56
C GLY A 131 22.95 -3.13 -5.86
N ALA A 132 21.77 -2.99 -6.48
CA ALA A 132 20.61 -2.37 -5.87
C ALA A 132 19.79 -3.41 -5.09
N PRO A 133 19.44 -3.16 -3.82
CA PRO A 133 18.64 -4.12 -3.08
C PRO A 133 17.19 -4.14 -3.55
N THR A 134 16.66 -5.34 -3.73
CA THR A 134 15.27 -5.61 -4.14
C THR A 134 14.55 -6.34 -3.03
N CYS A 135 13.29 -5.99 -2.82
CA CYS A 135 12.41 -6.63 -1.86
C CYS A 135 11.04 -6.91 -2.47
N ILE A 136 10.48 -8.05 -2.12
CA ILE A 136 9.22 -8.57 -2.66
C ILE A 136 8.28 -8.85 -1.48
N TYR A 137 7.06 -8.33 -1.57
CA TYR A 137 5.95 -8.76 -0.75
C TYR A 137 4.90 -9.40 -1.65
N ASP A 138 4.63 -10.68 -1.41
CA ASP A 138 3.48 -11.36 -1.97
C ASP A 138 2.41 -11.47 -0.90
N PHE A 139 1.19 -11.07 -1.22
CA PHE A 139 0.04 -11.13 -0.32
C PHE A 139 -0.99 -12.09 -0.89
N ALA A 140 -1.62 -12.87 -0.03
CA ALA A 140 -2.71 -13.73 -0.46
C ALA A 140 -3.78 -13.94 0.61
N THR A 141 -4.92 -14.41 0.14
CA THR A 141 -5.97 -15.01 0.98
C THR A 141 -6.18 -16.44 0.50
N PRO A 142 -6.26 -17.43 1.40
CA PRO A 142 -6.32 -18.83 0.99
C PRO A 142 -7.65 -19.17 0.33
N ALA A 143 -7.62 -20.09 -0.63
CA ALA A 143 -8.80 -20.60 -1.30
C ALA A 143 -9.80 -21.18 -0.29
N GLY A 144 -11.09 -20.83 -0.46
CA GLY A 144 -12.15 -21.26 0.46
C GLY A 144 -12.21 -20.50 1.78
N SER A 145 -11.33 -19.52 2.02
CA SER A 145 -11.43 -18.64 3.17
C SER A 145 -12.53 -17.59 2.96
N SER A 146 -13.44 -17.48 3.93
CA SER A 146 -14.30 -16.31 4.11
C SER A 146 -13.65 -15.24 5.01
N TYR A 147 -12.49 -15.55 5.60
CA TYR A 147 -11.75 -14.67 6.48
C TYR A 147 -10.82 -13.78 5.65
N VAL A 148 -11.13 -12.50 5.64
CA VAL A 148 -10.32 -11.40 5.14
C VAL A 148 -10.24 -10.33 6.22
N GLN A 149 -9.21 -9.49 6.18
CA GLN A 149 -9.01 -8.44 7.19
C GLN A 149 -9.89 -7.23 6.88
N ILE A 150 -11.18 -7.36 7.19
CA ILE A 150 -12.16 -6.30 7.03
C ILE A 150 -12.26 -5.52 8.36
N PRO A 151 -12.01 -4.21 8.37
CA PRO A 151 -12.28 -3.37 9.53
C PRO A 151 -13.75 -3.42 9.97
N ALA A 152 -14.00 -3.24 11.27
CA ALA A 152 -15.35 -3.18 11.82
C ALA A 152 -16.19 -2.04 11.21
N SER A 153 -17.52 -2.13 11.35
CA SER A 153 -18.46 -1.06 10.95
C SER A 153 -18.00 0.31 11.46
N GLY A 154 -18.08 1.33 10.60
CA GLY A 154 -17.61 2.69 10.88
C GLY A 154 -16.08 2.89 10.91
N ALA A 155 -15.27 1.83 10.90
CA ALA A 155 -13.80 1.95 10.91
C ALA A 155 -13.23 2.25 9.51
N LEU A 156 -12.00 2.74 9.48
CA LEU A 156 -11.23 3.04 8.27
C LEU A 156 -9.79 2.52 8.41
N VAL A 157 -9.20 2.09 7.30
CA VAL A 157 -7.74 2.02 7.19
C VAL A 157 -7.24 3.39 6.74
N ALA A 158 -6.22 3.94 7.40
CA ALA A 158 -5.66 5.24 7.02
C ALA A 158 -4.14 5.30 7.18
N TYR A 159 -3.45 5.87 6.19
CA TYR A 159 -2.00 6.08 6.20
C TYR A 159 -1.64 7.43 5.54
N PRO A 160 -0.73 8.27 6.07
CA PRO A 160 -0.11 8.19 7.38
C PRO A 160 -1.12 8.02 8.50
N TYR A 161 -0.80 7.18 9.48
CA TYR A 161 -1.73 6.85 10.55
C TYR A 161 -1.86 8.00 11.56
N ALA A 162 -2.92 7.97 12.37
CA ALA A 162 -3.16 9.00 13.37
C ALA A 162 -2.00 9.08 14.37
N GLY A 163 -1.40 10.26 14.49
CA GLY A 163 -0.27 10.51 15.39
C GLY A 163 1.08 10.01 14.88
N GLN A 164 1.20 9.60 13.61
CA GLN A 164 2.51 9.29 13.02
C GLN A 164 3.42 10.53 13.10
N THR A 165 4.67 10.36 13.54
CA THR A 165 5.60 11.49 13.79
C THR A 165 6.73 11.62 12.78
N ASP A 166 6.83 10.67 11.86
CA ASP A 166 7.95 10.47 10.95
C ASP A 166 7.50 10.18 9.51
N ALA A 167 6.32 10.66 9.12
CA ALA A 167 5.80 10.44 7.78
C ALA A 167 6.76 11.06 6.73
N PRO A 168 7.02 10.41 5.59
CA PRO A 168 7.76 11.04 4.50
C PRO A 168 7.14 12.40 4.13
N ALA A 169 7.96 13.37 3.75
CA ALA A 169 7.44 14.66 3.30
C ALA A 169 7.14 14.68 1.79
N ASN A 170 7.74 13.77 1.04
CA ASN A 170 7.66 13.73 -0.42
C ASN A 170 7.53 12.30 -0.94
N PHE A 171 7.04 12.18 -2.17
CA PHE A 171 6.90 10.96 -2.93
C PHE A 171 7.33 11.21 -4.39
N GLU A 172 8.15 10.31 -4.93
CA GLU A 172 8.60 10.34 -6.32
C GLU A 172 7.59 9.60 -7.21
N ALA A 173 6.54 10.30 -7.63
CA ALA A 173 5.46 9.77 -8.45
C ALA A 173 5.94 9.20 -9.79
N ALA A 174 7.09 9.66 -10.31
CA ALA A 174 7.65 9.13 -11.54
C ALA A 174 8.21 7.70 -11.41
N THR A 175 8.50 7.24 -10.19
CA THR A 175 9.10 5.92 -9.93
C THR A 175 8.07 4.84 -9.62
N GLU A 176 6.82 5.22 -9.35
CA GLU A 176 5.75 4.25 -9.20
C GLU A 176 5.33 3.70 -10.57
N VAL A 177 5.15 2.39 -10.66
CA VAL A 177 4.77 1.70 -11.89
C VAL A 177 3.51 0.88 -11.60
N PRO A 178 2.35 1.20 -12.21
CA PRO A 178 2.12 2.33 -13.12
C PRO A 178 2.27 3.69 -12.43
N ARG A 179 2.56 4.75 -13.20
CA ARG A 179 2.67 6.11 -12.69
C ARG A 179 1.27 6.72 -12.46
N PRO A 180 1.02 7.39 -11.32
CA PRO A 180 -0.20 8.18 -11.11
C PRO A 180 -0.47 9.18 -12.26
N PRO A 181 -1.74 9.44 -12.65
CA PRO A 181 -2.04 10.14 -13.89
C PRO A 181 -1.40 11.53 -14.00
N VAL A 182 -0.52 11.71 -14.98
CA VAL A 182 0.22 12.96 -15.24
C VAL A 182 -0.67 14.15 -15.55
N THR A 183 -1.90 13.90 -16.00
CA THR A 183 -2.90 14.94 -16.31
C THR A 183 -3.33 15.71 -15.06
N VAL A 184 -3.27 15.09 -13.88
CA VAL A 184 -3.63 15.71 -12.60
C VAL A 184 -2.43 15.85 -11.65
N LEU A 185 -1.39 15.04 -11.83
CA LEU A 185 -0.11 15.07 -11.12
C LEU A 185 1.07 15.19 -12.12
N PRO A 186 1.28 16.37 -12.71
CA PRO A 186 2.32 16.54 -13.73
C PRO A 186 3.74 16.44 -13.16
N ASP A 187 3.94 16.93 -11.94
CA ASP A 187 5.24 16.93 -11.28
C ASP A 187 5.67 15.52 -10.88
N ALA A 188 6.97 15.26 -10.98
CA ALA A 188 7.57 13.97 -10.62
C ALA A 188 7.67 13.82 -9.09
N LEU A 189 8.11 14.88 -8.40
CA LEU A 189 8.23 14.92 -6.95
C LEU A 189 7.05 15.68 -6.34
N VAL A 190 6.24 14.97 -5.54
CA VAL A 190 5.01 15.47 -4.92
C VAL A 190 5.04 15.23 -3.41
N GLY A 191 4.00 15.62 -2.67
CA GLY A 191 3.92 15.33 -1.24
C GLY A 191 3.57 13.86 -0.97
N THR A 192 3.84 13.38 0.25
CA THR A 192 3.43 12.02 0.66
C THR A 192 1.94 11.81 0.41
N PRO A 193 1.53 10.71 -0.25
CA PRO A 193 0.13 10.35 -0.39
C PRO A 193 -0.52 10.10 0.96
N ILE A 194 -1.79 10.46 1.09
CA ILE A 194 -2.65 10.15 2.24
C ILE A 194 -3.73 9.19 1.75
N LEU A 195 -3.66 7.95 2.21
CA LEU A 195 -4.54 6.85 1.85
C LEU A 195 -5.65 6.67 2.88
N VAL A 196 -6.86 6.41 2.37
CA VAL A 196 -7.99 5.93 3.15
C VAL A 196 -8.66 4.76 2.42
N SER A 197 -8.90 3.66 3.14
CA SER A 197 -9.83 2.63 2.70
C SER A 197 -11.14 2.75 3.45
N ILE A 198 -12.25 2.83 2.70
CA ILE A 198 -13.61 2.73 3.21
C ILE A 198 -14.14 1.28 3.21
N GLY A 199 -13.30 0.29 2.87
CA GLY A 199 -13.67 -1.12 2.76
C GLY A 199 -13.85 -1.80 4.12
N ASN A 200 -14.76 -1.30 4.94
CA ASN A 200 -15.13 -1.88 6.23
C ASN A 200 -16.35 -2.82 6.10
N ALA A 201 -16.83 -3.36 7.22
CA ALA A 201 -17.99 -4.25 7.24
C ALA A 201 -19.23 -3.64 6.55
N ASP A 202 -19.50 -2.34 6.71
CA ASP A 202 -20.65 -1.68 6.09
C ASP A 202 -20.53 -1.66 4.57
N TYR A 203 -19.33 -1.40 4.05
CA TYR A 203 -19.04 -1.40 2.62
C TYR A 203 -19.33 -2.77 1.99
N TYR A 204 -18.83 -3.84 2.59
CA TYR A 204 -19.04 -5.19 2.04
C TYR A 204 -20.49 -5.67 2.23
N ASN A 205 -21.15 -5.29 3.32
CA ASN A 205 -22.58 -5.55 3.51
C ASN A 205 -23.43 -4.83 2.45
N ALA A 206 -23.16 -3.55 2.19
CA ALA A 206 -23.84 -2.78 1.15
C ALA A 206 -23.56 -3.37 -0.25
N LYS A 207 -22.34 -3.83 -0.50
CA LYS A 207 -21.97 -4.53 -1.74
C LYS A 207 -22.76 -5.82 -1.93
N ALA A 208 -22.81 -6.67 -0.91
CA ALA A 208 -23.56 -7.92 -0.93
C ALA A 208 -25.07 -7.69 -1.11
N ALA A 209 -25.60 -6.59 -0.56
CA ALA A 209 -26.99 -6.19 -0.70
C ALA A 209 -27.31 -5.45 -2.01
N GLY A 210 -26.32 -5.15 -2.87
CA GLY A 210 -26.51 -4.39 -4.10
C GLY A 210 -26.89 -2.90 -3.89
N THR A 211 -26.57 -2.35 -2.71
CA THR A 211 -26.91 -0.96 -2.31
C THR A 211 -25.68 -0.05 -2.19
N LEU A 212 -24.50 -0.56 -2.53
CA LEU A 212 -23.25 0.16 -2.46
C LEU A 212 -23.25 1.38 -3.40
N SER A 213 -23.05 2.58 -2.84
CA SER A 213 -23.02 3.84 -3.58
C SER A 213 -22.04 4.84 -2.95
N PRO A 214 -20.73 4.54 -2.99
CA PRO A 214 -19.76 5.34 -2.28
C PRO A 214 -19.62 6.74 -2.90
N SER A 215 -19.58 7.74 -2.03
CA SER A 215 -19.39 9.13 -2.43
C SER A 215 -18.50 9.87 -1.45
N LEU A 216 -17.42 10.44 -1.96
CA LEU A 216 -16.53 11.27 -1.19
C LEU A 216 -17.17 12.64 -0.93
N THR A 217 -17.30 13.01 0.35
CA THR A 217 -17.85 14.31 0.76
C THR A 217 -16.75 15.31 1.09
N THR A 218 -15.67 14.87 1.73
CA THR A 218 -14.53 15.73 2.09
C THR A 218 -13.26 14.90 2.16
N PHE A 219 -12.19 15.39 1.55
CA PHE A 219 -10.83 14.94 1.81
C PHE A 219 -9.91 16.15 1.72
N GLU A 220 -9.48 16.63 2.88
CA GLU A 220 -8.65 17.83 3.00
C GLU A 220 -7.40 17.52 3.80
N LEU A 221 -6.28 18.10 3.36
CA LEU A 221 -5.05 18.22 4.14
C LEU A 221 -4.85 19.70 4.46
N ARG A 222 -4.55 20.02 5.72
CA ARG A 222 -4.26 21.38 6.18
C ARG A 222 -2.96 21.44 6.93
N ASP A 223 -2.21 22.53 6.73
CA ASP A 223 -1.01 22.82 7.51
C ASP A 223 -1.34 23.27 8.94
N SER A 224 -0.30 23.50 9.75
CA SER A 224 -0.44 23.94 11.15
C SER A 224 -1.05 25.34 11.31
N ALA A 225 -1.04 26.16 10.26
CA ALA A 225 -1.72 27.46 10.22
C ALA A 225 -3.18 27.35 9.77
N GLY A 226 -3.65 26.15 9.43
CA GLY A 226 -5.01 25.87 8.98
C GLY A 226 -5.25 26.09 7.48
N ASN A 227 -4.21 26.41 6.71
CA ASN A 227 -4.32 26.59 5.26
C ASN A 227 -4.53 25.25 4.57
N LEU A 228 -5.36 25.23 3.53
CA LEU A 228 -5.51 24.06 2.67
C LEU A 228 -4.23 23.80 1.88
N VAL A 229 -3.76 22.55 1.90
CA VAL A 229 -2.65 22.10 1.05
C VAL A 229 -3.19 21.75 -0.33
N PRO A 230 -2.72 22.39 -1.42
CA PRO A 230 -3.15 22.06 -2.77
C PRO A 230 -2.89 20.58 -3.09
N SER A 231 -3.96 19.86 -3.40
CA SER A 231 -3.92 18.40 -3.55
C SER A 231 -4.81 17.93 -4.70
N VAL A 232 -4.62 16.69 -5.13
CA VAL A 232 -5.58 15.97 -5.97
C VAL A 232 -6.12 14.78 -5.20
N VAL A 233 -7.30 14.30 -5.60
CA VAL A 233 -7.86 13.05 -5.09
C VAL A 233 -7.92 12.04 -6.22
N LEU A 234 -7.28 10.90 -6.01
CA LEU A 234 -7.43 9.68 -6.81
C LEU A 234 -8.35 8.73 -6.05
N ALA A 235 -9.26 8.04 -6.73
CA ALA A 235 -10.12 7.06 -6.09
C ALA A 235 -10.36 5.86 -6.98
N GLY A 236 -10.53 4.69 -6.36
CA GLY A 236 -10.92 3.49 -7.08
C GLY A 236 -12.23 3.66 -7.84
N SER A 237 -12.36 2.91 -8.93
CA SER A 237 -13.55 2.93 -9.78
C SER A 237 -14.85 2.75 -8.97
N GLY A 238 -15.87 3.56 -9.31
CA GLY A 238 -17.18 3.53 -8.66
C GLY A 238 -17.35 4.49 -7.47
N ILE A 239 -16.29 5.16 -7.02
CA ILE A 239 -16.38 6.21 -6.01
C ILE A 239 -16.67 7.55 -6.70
N SER A 240 -17.82 8.15 -6.36
CA SER A 240 -18.22 9.47 -6.83
C SER A 240 -17.74 10.57 -5.88
N GLY A 241 -17.87 11.84 -6.29
CA GLY A 241 -17.64 13.00 -5.42
C GLY A 241 -18.92 13.81 -5.22
N ALA A 242 -19.28 14.10 -3.96
CA ALA A 242 -20.36 14.99 -3.60
C ALA A 242 -19.85 16.44 -3.53
N GLY A 243 -19.63 17.06 -4.70
CA GLY A 243 -19.05 18.41 -4.81
C GLY A 243 -17.52 18.47 -4.61
N THR A 244 -16.88 17.34 -4.27
CA THR A 244 -15.42 17.17 -4.31
C THR A 244 -15.01 16.60 -5.66
N VAL A 245 -13.96 17.16 -6.28
CA VAL A 245 -13.40 16.60 -7.52
C VAL A 245 -12.66 15.31 -7.20
N VAL A 246 -13.14 14.20 -7.77
CA VAL A 246 -12.53 12.87 -7.64
C VAL A 246 -12.07 12.41 -9.02
N ASN A 247 -10.81 11.99 -9.12
CA ASN A 247 -10.26 11.42 -10.34
C ASN A 247 -10.30 9.89 -10.21
N SER A 248 -11.16 9.24 -11.00
CA SER A 248 -11.24 7.78 -11.01
C SER A 248 -9.92 7.19 -11.52
N ASP A 249 -9.42 6.19 -10.81
CA ASP A 249 -8.17 5.50 -11.11
C ASP A 249 -8.41 3.98 -11.08
N ALA A 250 -8.12 3.32 -12.20
CA ALA A 250 -8.36 1.88 -12.37
C ALA A 250 -7.34 1.01 -11.63
N ASN A 251 -6.20 1.56 -11.22
CA ASN A 251 -5.18 0.85 -10.44
C ASN A 251 -5.52 0.81 -8.95
N LEU A 252 -6.52 1.58 -8.50
CA LEU A 252 -7.05 1.53 -7.15
C LEU A 252 -8.32 0.67 -7.11
N ALA A 253 -8.39 -0.26 -6.15
CA ALA A 253 -9.64 -0.98 -5.89
C ALA A 253 -10.73 -0.01 -5.39
N GLY A 254 -12.00 -0.31 -5.68
CA GLY A 254 -13.16 0.59 -5.48
C GLY A 254 -13.47 1.03 -4.04
N ASN A 255 -12.65 0.63 -3.07
CA ASN A 255 -12.72 1.05 -1.67
C ASN A 255 -11.58 2.00 -1.26
N TRP A 256 -10.62 2.29 -2.14
CA TRP A 256 -9.47 3.15 -1.85
C TRP A 256 -9.66 4.56 -2.37
N ILE A 257 -9.29 5.55 -1.55
CA ILE A 257 -9.27 6.97 -1.87
C ILE A 257 -7.93 7.52 -1.40
N VAL A 258 -7.22 8.22 -2.27
CA VAL A 258 -5.88 8.75 -2.01
C VAL A 258 -5.87 10.24 -2.30
N LEU A 259 -5.50 11.04 -1.31
CA LEU A 259 -5.21 12.46 -1.48
C LEU A 259 -3.71 12.62 -1.67
N VAL A 260 -3.30 13.23 -2.79
CA VAL A 260 -1.88 13.46 -3.09
C VAL A 260 -1.63 14.97 -3.11
N PRO A 261 -0.82 15.51 -2.18
CA PRO A 261 -0.40 16.91 -2.23
C PRO A 261 0.42 17.18 -3.49
N LYS A 262 0.14 18.28 -4.19
CA LYS A 262 0.78 18.59 -5.48
C LYS A 262 2.25 18.99 -5.38
N ALA A 263 2.75 19.26 -4.18
CA ALA A 263 4.13 19.61 -3.91
C ALA A 263 4.61 18.92 -2.62
N PRO A 264 5.93 18.72 -2.47
CA PRO A 264 6.52 18.25 -1.21
C PRO A 264 6.00 19.02 0.00
N LEU A 265 5.73 18.29 1.07
CA LEU A 265 5.36 18.88 2.36
C LEU A 265 6.60 19.45 3.06
N ASN A 266 6.39 20.37 4.00
CA ASN A 266 7.46 20.88 4.84
C ASN A 266 7.94 19.78 5.78
N LEU A 267 9.25 19.72 6.05
CA LEU A 267 9.85 18.77 6.99
C LEU A 267 9.52 19.14 8.44
N GLY A 268 9.37 18.14 9.31
CA GLY A 268 9.10 18.33 10.73
C GLY A 268 7.79 19.07 11.03
N ALA A 269 6.89 19.18 10.06
CA ALA A 269 5.67 19.97 10.15
C ALA A 269 4.47 19.08 10.45
N ASN A 270 3.54 19.59 11.26
CA ASN A 270 2.29 18.91 11.54
C ASN A 270 1.23 19.25 10.50
N TYR A 271 0.52 18.23 10.04
CA TYR A 271 -0.61 18.36 9.13
C TYR A 271 -1.85 17.69 9.71
N SER A 272 -3.01 18.30 9.47
CA SER A 272 -4.31 17.76 9.84
C SER A 272 -5.06 17.26 8.61
N VAL A 273 -5.69 16.09 8.73
CA VAL A 273 -6.48 15.46 7.70
C VAL A 273 -7.93 15.44 8.14
N LYS A 274 -8.83 15.85 7.24
CA LYS A 274 -10.28 15.72 7.42
C LYS A 274 -10.84 14.88 6.29
N PHE A 275 -11.42 13.74 6.64
CA PHE A 275 -12.02 12.80 5.71
C PHE A 275 -13.48 12.53 6.07
N SER A 276 -14.35 12.49 5.06
CA SER A 276 -15.70 11.93 5.18
C SER A 276 -16.23 11.43 3.83
N ALA A 277 -16.86 10.27 3.85
CA ALA A 277 -17.53 9.67 2.69
C ALA A 277 -18.83 8.97 3.12
N THR A 278 -19.78 8.85 2.19
CA THR A 278 -20.91 7.93 2.31
C THR A 278 -20.53 6.59 1.72
N ILE A 279 -20.94 5.48 2.34
CA ILE A 279 -20.81 4.12 1.77
C ILE A 279 -22.07 3.73 0.99
N SER A 280 -23.22 4.05 1.57
CA SER A 280 -24.56 3.84 1.02
C SER A 280 -25.49 4.90 1.61
N SER A 281 -26.76 4.91 1.20
CA SER A 281 -27.75 5.85 1.74
C SER A 281 -27.78 5.81 3.28
N GLY A 282 -27.45 6.94 3.92
CA GLY A 282 -27.46 7.10 5.38
C GLY A 282 -26.23 6.53 6.13
N THR A 283 -25.32 5.81 5.47
CA THR A 283 -24.11 5.29 6.12
C THR A 283 -22.91 6.18 5.83
N VAL A 284 -22.47 6.92 6.84
CA VAL A 284 -21.33 7.85 6.74
C VAL A 284 -20.15 7.31 7.51
N VAL A 285 -18.96 7.39 6.90
CA VAL A 285 -17.68 7.18 7.56
C VAL A 285 -16.89 8.48 7.55
N ALA A 286 -16.32 8.85 8.69
CA ALA A 286 -15.57 10.10 8.83
C ALA A 286 -14.43 9.92 9.83
N LYS A 287 -13.33 10.63 9.59
CA LYS A 287 -12.17 10.66 10.49
C LYS A 287 -11.46 11.99 10.37
N VAL A 288 -11.05 12.53 11.51
CA VAL A 288 -10.12 13.65 11.60
C VAL A 288 -8.90 13.17 12.38
N TRP A 289 -7.71 13.39 11.83
CA TRP A 289 -6.46 13.04 12.49
C TRP A 289 -5.35 13.99 12.07
N SER A 290 -4.19 13.83 12.68
CA SER A 290 -2.98 14.53 12.26
C SER A 290 -1.81 13.57 12.18
N PHE A 291 -0.79 13.99 11.46
CA PHE A 291 0.53 13.37 11.41
C PHE A 291 1.59 14.47 11.31
N THR A 292 2.83 14.13 11.61
CA THR A 292 3.99 15.00 11.48
C THR A 292 4.94 14.38 10.46
N THR A 293 5.43 15.21 9.54
CA THR A 293 6.44 14.79 8.58
C THR A 293 7.80 14.62 9.26
N SER A 294 8.61 13.72 8.73
CA SER A 294 9.99 13.52 9.14
C SER A 294 10.79 14.81 9.02
N THR A 295 11.79 14.98 9.88
CA THR A 295 12.78 16.06 9.80
C THR A 295 13.86 15.77 8.76
N ARG A 296 13.85 14.58 8.16
CA ARG A 296 14.84 14.12 7.17
C ARG A 296 14.28 14.18 5.76
N THR A 297 15.13 14.58 4.82
CA THR A 297 14.83 14.58 3.38
C THR A 297 14.94 13.20 2.75
N ASP A 298 15.69 12.29 3.37
CA ASP A 298 16.02 10.96 2.92
C ASP A 298 15.29 9.90 3.75
N MET A 299 14.21 9.36 3.18
CA MET A 299 13.77 7.99 3.49
C MET A 299 14.02 7.09 2.26
N ARG A 300 15.15 7.35 1.57
CA ARG A 300 15.71 6.53 0.49
C ARG A 300 16.90 5.74 1.01
#